data_AF-A0A820PE16-F1
#
_entry.id   AF-A0A820PE16-F1
#
_cell.length_a   1.000
_cell.length_b   1.000
_cell.length_c   1.000
_cell.angle_alpha   90.00
_cell.angle_beta   90.00
_cell.angle_gamma   90.00
#
_symmetry.space_group_name_H-M   'P 1'
#
loop_
_entity.id
_entity.type
_entity.pdbx_description
1 polymer ?
#
loop_
_entity_poly.entity_id
_entity_poly.type
_entity_poly.pdbx_seq_one_letter_code
_entity_poly.pdbx_strand_id
1 'polypeptide(L)'
;MNQVNIFMCFHPAAMCEMFMPFNRTLIVIASTRYELGRYGKEDWINWNKNLQIIVTNPRNVVAGNNLYDAEYIRYFTGIKAIVLPSLCAYTNVSYAPKIKKPFLITPIHGKEFPIEFTLNLTNALQRLKV
;
A
#
# COMPACT_ATOMS: atom_id res chain seq x y z
N MET A 1 20.54 -0.76 -22.42
CA MET A 1 19.83 -0.06 -21.31
C MET A 1 20.81 0.57 -20.30
N ASN A 2 21.85 1.28 -20.75
CA ASN A 2 22.90 1.82 -19.85
C ASN A 2 22.61 3.24 -19.35
N GLN A 3 21.51 3.87 -19.80
CA GLN A 3 21.15 5.24 -19.43
C GLN A 3 20.06 5.34 -18.36
N VAL A 4 19.30 4.28 -18.09
CA VAL A 4 18.21 4.35 -17.10
C VAL A 4 18.77 4.07 -15.71
N ASN A 5 18.67 5.05 -14.81
CA ASN A 5 19.13 4.95 -13.43
C ASN A 5 18.01 4.56 -12.45
N ILE A 6 16.76 4.86 -12.78
CA ILE A 6 15.61 4.75 -11.89
C ILE A 6 14.40 4.20 -12.67
N PHE A 7 13.69 3.25 -12.08
CA PHE A 7 12.31 2.92 -12.47
C PHE A 7 11.35 3.42 -11.39
N MET A 8 10.27 4.06 -11.81
CA MET A 8 9.26 4.63 -10.93
C MET A 8 7.89 4.06 -11.31
N CYS A 9 7.19 3.47 -10.35
CA CYS A 9 5.88 2.86 -10.55
C CYS A 9 4.84 3.51 -9.65
N PHE A 10 3.75 3.99 -10.25
CA PHE A 10 2.64 4.61 -9.51
C PHE A 10 1.39 3.72 -9.54
N HIS A 11 0.94 3.33 -10.73
CA HIS A 11 -0.32 2.62 -10.88
C HIS A 11 -0.25 1.62 -12.05
N PRO A 12 -0.23 0.30 -11.77
CA PRO A 12 -0.19 -0.35 -10.46
C PRO A 12 1.22 -0.40 -9.86
N ALA A 13 1.33 -0.19 -8.53
CA ALA A 13 2.61 -0.26 -7.83
C ALA A 13 3.26 -1.65 -7.91
N ALA A 14 2.46 -2.72 -7.90
CA ALA A 14 2.95 -4.11 -8.00
C ALA A 14 3.74 -4.41 -9.29
N MET A 15 3.57 -3.62 -10.35
CA MET A 15 4.36 -3.80 -11.57
C MET A 15 5.85 -3.50 -11.39
N CYS A 16 6.26 -2.85 -10.30
CA CYS A 16 7.66 -2.59 -10.02
C CYS A 16 8.52 -3.86 -9.86
N GLU A 17 7.91 -5.01 -9.54
CA GLU A 17 8.66 -6.27 -9.46
C GLU A 17 9.24 -6.71 -10.81
N MET A 18 8.62 -6.32 -11.94
CA MET A 18 9.14 -6.62 -13.29
C MET A 18 10.49 -5.94 -13.55
N PHE A 19 10.82 -4.87 -12.81
CA PHE A 19 12.06 -4.13 -12.98
C PHE A 19 13.17 -4.53 -11.98
N MET A 20 12.89 -5.42 -11.02
CA MET A 20 13.88 -5.92 -10.07
C MET A 20 15.14 -6.52 -10.73
N PRO A 21 15.04 -7.29 -11.85
CA PRO A 21 16.21 -7.90 -12.49
C PRO A 21 17.25 -6.88 -13.01
N PHE A 22 16.86 -5.61 -13.23
CA PHE A 22 17.76 -4.59 -13.76
C PHE A 22 18.71 -4.00 -12.71
N ASN A 23 18.51 -4.27 -11.41
CA ASN A 23 19.33 -3.76 -10.30
C ASN A 23 19.53 -2.22 -10.34
N ARG A 24 18.53 -1.50 -10.85
CA ARG A 24 18.43 -0.04 -10.81
C ARG A 24 17.62 0.37 -9.58
N THR A 25 17.68 1.65 -9.25
CA THR A 25 16.84 2.20 -8.19
C THR A 25 15.37 2.03 -8.55
N LEU A 26 14.57 1.54 -7.60
CA LEU A 26 13.13 1.42 -7.70
C LEU A 26 12.45 2.42 -6.79
N ILE A 27 11.51 3.18 -7.35
CA ILE A 27 10.61 4.05 -6.60
C ILE A 27 9.20 3.47 -6.75
N VAL A 28 8.73 2.81 -5.70
CA VAL A 28 7.39 2.20 -5.62
C VAL A 28 6.46 3.17 -4.90
N ILE A 29 5.49 3.71 -5.62
CA ILE A 29 4.50 4.64 -5.06
C ILE A 29 3.14 3.99 -5.17
N ALA A 30 2.55 3.57 -4.05
CA ALA A 30 1.16 3.13 -4.02
C ALA A 30 0.25 4.35 -4.11
N SER A 31 -0.18 4.69 -5.34
CA SER A 31 -1.17 5.75 -5.57
C SER A 31 -2.57 5.38 -5.06
N THR A 32 -2.85 4.08 -5.05
CA THR A 32 -4.00 3.38 -4.48
C THR A 32 -3.62 1.90 -4.45
N ARG A 33 -4.10 1.13 -3.46
CA ARG A 33 -3.97 -0.35 -3.37
C ARG A 33 -2.65 -0.90 -3.94
N TYR A 34 -1.65 -1.02 -3.07
CA TYR A 34 -0.29 -1.39 -3.49
C TYR A 34 -0.21 -2.74 -4.21
N GLU A 35 -1.17 -3.62 -3.97
CA GLU A 35 -1.35 -4.96 -4.55
C GLU A 35 -2.08 -4.99 -5.90
N LEU A 36 -2.51 -3.85 -6.44
CA LEU A 36 -3.30 -3.81 -7.66
C LEU A 36 -2.62 -4.58 -8.80
N GLY A 37 -3.37 -5.46 -9.47
CA GLY A 37 -2.85 -6.38 -10.47
C GLY A 37 -2.40 -7.74 -9.90
N ARG A 38 -2.50 -7.98 -8.59
CA ARG A 38 -2.33 -9.28 -7.94
C ARG A 38 -3.67 -9.73 -7.36
N TYR A 39 -4.46 -10.42 -8.18
CA TYR A 39 -5.84 -10.81 -7.83
C TYR A 39 -5.89 -12.09 -7.00
N GLY A 40 -4.88 -12.96 -7.13
CA GLY A 40 -4.74 -14.19 -6.35
C GLY A 40 -4.03 -13.96 -5.03
N LYS A 41 -4.41 -14.76 -4.02
CA LYS A 41 -3.72 -14.78 -2.71
C LYS A 41 -2.21 -15.02 -2.87
N GLU A 42 -1.83 -16.00 -3.70
CA GLU A 42 -0.42 -16.35 -3.91
C GLU A 42 0.36 -15.23 -4.61
N ASP A 43 -0.24 -14.61 -5.63
CA ASP A 43 0.36 -13.47 -6.32
C ASP A 43 0.61 -12.30 -5.36
N TRP A 44 -0.34 -12.06 -4.44
CA TRP A 44 -0.20 -11.02 -3.44
C TRP A 44 0.86 -11.35 -2.39
N ILE A 45 0.93 -12.60 -1.93
CA ILE A 45 1.99 -13.05 -1.01
C ILE A 45 3.37 -12.90 -1.67
N ASN A 46 3.49 -13.24 -2.96
CA ASN A 46 4.74 -13.08 -3.70
C ASN A 46 5.11 -11.61 -3.86
N TRP A 47 4.13 -10.76 -4.18
CA TRP A 47 4.34 -9.31 -4.21
C TRP A 47 4.80 -8.76 -2.86
N ASN A 48 4.23 -9.20 -1.74
CA ASN A 48 4.65 -8.79 -0.40
C ASN A 48 6.12 -9.15 -0.12
N LYS A 49 6.55 -10.36 -0.52
CA LYS A 49 7.94 -10.80 -0.42
C LYS A 49 8.87 -9.96 -1.31
N ASN A 50 8.45 -9.66 -2.53
CA ASN A 50 9.22 -8.83 -3.45
C ASN A 50 9.36 -7.40 -2.93
N LEU A 51 8.30 -6.81 -2.38
CA LEU A 51 8.36 -5.48 -1.78
C LEU A 51 9.31 -5.43 -0.57
N GLN A 52 9.34 -6.50 0.24
CA GLN A 52 10.33 -6.66 1.31
C GLN A 52 11.77 -6.72 0.79
N ILE A 53 12.01 -7.46 -0.30
CA ILE A 53 13.33 -7.48 -0.95
C ILE A 53 13.70 -6.09 -1.49
N ILE A 54 12.75 -5.39 -2.11
CA ILE A 54 12.97 -4.05 -2.68
C ILE A 54 13.47 -3.08 -1.61
N VAL A 55 12.87 -3.07 -0.42
CA VAL A 55 13.27 -2.12 0.65
C VAL A 55 14.60 -2.44 1.31
N THR A 56 15.17 -3.64 1.10
CA THR A 56 16.51 -3.95 1.63
C THR A 56 17.61 -3.13 0.95
N ASN A 57 17.37 -2.63 -0.27
CA ASN A 57 18.29 -1.74 -0.95
C ASN A 57 18.02 -0.29 -0.55
N PRO A 58 18.96 0.42 0.12
CA PRO A 58 18.73 1.78 0.61
C PRO A 58 18.55 2.82 -0.50
N ARG A 59 18.84 2.47 -1.76
CA ARG A 59 18.57 3.34 -2.91
C ARG A 59 17.10 3.33 -3.32
N ASN A 60 16.36 2.29 -2.93
CA ASN A 60 14.96 2.13 -3.30
C ASN A 60 14.05 2.90 -2.32
N VAL A 61 12.91 3.33 -2.82
CA VAL A 61 11.90 4.05 -2.05
C VAL A 61 10.57 3.33 -2.18
N VAL A 62 9.89 3.14 -1.05
CA VAL A 62 8.49 2.71 -1.00
C VAL A 62 7.68 3.80 -0.32
N ALA A 63 6.64 4.27 -0.99
CA ALA A 63 5.79 5.33 -0.53
C ALA A 63 4.30 5.04 -0.76
N GLY A 64 3.45 5.60 0.10
CA GLY A 64 2.00 5.63 -0.07
C GLY A 64 1.52 7.06 -0.34
N ASN A 65 0.48 7.21 -1.16
CA ASN A 65 -0.08 8.51 -1.54
C ASN A 65 -0.81 9.23 -0.39
N ASN A 66 -1.14 8.50 0.68
CA ASN A 66 -1.72 9.05 1.90
C ASN A 66 -1.37 8.13 3.08
N LEU A 67 -1.83 8.51 4.28
CA LEU A 67 -1.58 7.73 5.48
C LEU A 67 -2.24 6.34 5.41
N TYR A 68 -3.42 6.21 4.79
CA TYR A 68 -4.07 4.91 4.64
C TYR A 68 -3.22 3.97 3.79
N ASP A 69 -2.70 4.42 2.64
CA ASP A 69 -1.88 3.57 1.76
C ASP A 69 -0.57 3.15 2.44
N ALA A 70 0.08 4.06 3.17
CA ALA A 70 1.29 3.75 3.93
C ALA A 70 1.02 2.74 5.06
N GLU A 71 -0.08 2.90 5.79
CA GLU A 71 -0.50 1.98 6.85
C GLU A 71 -0.98 0.63 6.30
N TYR A 72 -1.59 0.61 5.11
CA TYR A 72 -2.00 -0.61 4.42
C TYR A 72 -0.76 -1.44 4.04
N ILE A 73 0.26 -0.81 3.44
CA ILE A 73 1.56 -1.45 3.20
C ILE A 73 2.16 -1.97 4.51
N ARG A 74 2.20 -1.13 5.55
CA ARG A 74 2.76 -1.49 6.86
C ARG A 74 2.06 -2.70 7.49
N TYR A 75 0.73 -2.77 7.39
CA TYR A 75 -0.04 -3.85 7.98
C TYR A 75 0.29 -5.22 7.33
N PHE A 76 0.35 -5.29 6.01
CA PHE A 76 0.55 -6.56 5.30
C PHE A 76 2.01 -6.96 5.10
N THR A 77 2.92 -5.99 5.16
CA THR A 77 4.35 -6.25 4.92
C THR A 77 5.20 -5.99 6.15
N GLY A 78 4.87 -5.00 6.99
CA GLY A 78 5.75 -4.48 8.04
C GLY A 78 6.61 -3.29 7.59
N ILE A 79 6.55 -2.91 6.32
CA ILE A 79 7.34 -1.80 5.75
C ILE A 79 6.78 -0.45 6.23
N LYS A 80 7.65 0.42 6.73
CA LYS A 80 7.31 1.82 7.02
C LYS A 80 7.45 2.67 5.76
N ALA A 81 6.42 2.68 4.93
CA ALA A 81 6.40 3.47 3.71
C ALA A 81 6.36 4.98 4.01
N ILE A 82 7.00 5.77 3.14
CA ILE A 82 6.94 7.23 3.20
C ILE A 82 5.53 7.69 2.81
N VAL A 83 4.95 8.64 3.55
CA VAL A 83 3.71 9.29 3.12
C VAL A 83 4.06 10.42 2.16
N LEU A 84 3.64 10.29 0.90
CA LEU A 84 3.73 11.30 -0.14
C LEU A 84 2.32 11.86 -0.39
N PRO A 85 1.88 12.88 0.37
CA PRO A 85 0.51 13.37 0.25
C PRO A 85 0.27 13.99 -1.13
N SER A 86 -0.91 13.75 -1.70
CA SER A 86 -1.37 14.48 -2.87
C SER A 86 -1.33 15.99 -2.62
N LEU A 87 -0.68 16.74 -3.51
CA LEU A 87 -0.58 18.19 -3.41
C LEU A 87 -1.93 18.84 -3.79
N CYS A 88 -2.83 18.93 -2.83
CA CYS A 88 -4.14 19.56 -2.97
C CYS A 88 -4.14 21.03 -2.49
N ALA A 89 -2.98 21.69 -2.46
CA ALA A 89 -2.82 23.04 -1.91
C ALA A 89 -3.73 24.08 -2.59
N TYR A 90 -4.12 23.87 -3.86
CA TYR A 90 -5.02 24.74 -4.62
C TYR A 90 -6.44 24.83 -4.03
N THR A 91 -6.83 23.88 -3.18
CA THR A 91 -8.19 23.82 -2.64
C THR A 91 -8.40 24.73 -1.42
N ASN A 92 -7.32 25.15 -0.76
CA ASN A 92 -7.36 25.83 0.55
C ASN A 92 -8.21 25.13 1.63
N VAL A 93 -8.54 23.83 1.46
CA VAL A 93 -9.26 23.06 2.47
C VAL A 93 -8.29 22.29 3.36
N SER A 94 -8.64 22.13 4.63
CA SER A 94 -7.88 21.34 5.60
C SER A 94 -8.76 20.26 6.22
N TYR A 95 -8.20 19.06 6.41
CA TYR A 95 -8.86 17.94 7.08
C TYR A 95 -8.04 17.52 8.30
N ALA A 96 -8.64 17.60 9.50
CA ALA A 96 -7.98 17.29 10.77
C ALA A 96 -8.91 16.43 11.68
N PRO A 97 -9.10 15.15 11.35
CA PRO A 97 -10.05 14.30 12.09
C PRO A 97 -9.53 13.96 13.49
N LYS A 98 -10.43 13.99 14.49
CA LYS A 98 -10.13 13.49 15.84
C LYS A 98 -10.44 12.00 15.93
N ILE A 99 -9.47 11.16 15.57
CA ILE A 99 -9.62 9.71 15.56
C ILE A 99 -9.18 9.15 16.92
N LYS A 100 -10.11 8.62 17.72
CA LYS A 100 -9.77 7.98 19.00
C LYS A 100 -9.20 6.57 18.83
N LYS A 101 -9.64 5.85 17.80
CA LYS A 101 -9.24 4.47 17.51
C LYS A 101 -9.26 4.21 16.00
N PRO A 102 -8.10 4.28 15.31
CA PRO A 102 -8.04 4.07 13.87
C PRO A 102 -8.24 2.60 13.52
N PHE A 103 -8.87 2.34 12.37
CA PHE A 103 -8.99 1.01 11.76
C PHE A 103 -8.77 1.14 10.25
N LEU A 104 -8.23 0.08 9.63
CA LEU A 104 -8.04 0.01 8.19
C LEU A 104 -9.19 -0.81 7.57
N ILE A 105 -9.89 -0.24 6.59
CA ILE A 105 -10.84 -0.99 5.76
C ILE A 105 -10.16 -1.26 4.42
N THR A 106 -9.87 -2.52 4.15
CA THR A 106 -9.39 -2.96 2.83
C THR A 106 -10.46 -3.79 2.12
N PRO A 107 -10.65 -3.63 0.79
CA PRO A 107 -11.50 -4.53 0.02
C PRO A 107 -10.87 -5.92 -0.07
N ILE A 108 -11.55 -6.92 0.48
CA ILE A 108 -11.14 -8.32 0.36
C ILE A 108 -11.69 -8.88 -0.97
N HIS A 109 -10.80 -9.41 -1.81
CA HIS A 109 -11.13 -10.04 -3.11
C HIS A 109 -11.68 -11.48 -2.98
N GLY A 110 -12.43 -11.78 -1.91
CA GLY A 110 -12.98 -13.12 -1.63
C GLY A 110 -14.43 -13.28 -2.09
N LYS A 111 -14.82 -14.47 -2.56
CA LYS A 111 -16.22 -14.77 -2.93
C LYS A 111 -17.18 -14.85 -1.73
N GLU A 112 -16.64 -15.02 -0.52
CA GLU A 112 -17.40 -15.12 0.74
C GLU A 112 -17.57 -13.77 1.48
N PHE A 113 -17.25 -12.68 0.78
CA PHE A 113 -17.13 -11.32 1.30
C PHE A 113 -18.24 -10.84 2.26
N PRO A 114 -19.55 -11.10 2.03
CA PRO A 114 -20.57 -10.49 2.86
C PRO A 114 -20.50 -10.93 4.33
N ILE A 115 -20.16 -12.19 4.61
CA ILE A 115 -20.24 -12.75 5.96
C ILE A 115 -18.99 -12.40 6.76
N GLU A 116 -17.80 -12.66 6.21
CA GLU A 116 -16.55 -12.47 6.94
C GLU A 116 -16.24 -10.98 7.17
N PHE A 117 -16.54 -10.12 6.18
CA PHE A 117 -16.43 -8.67 6.35
C PHE A 117 -17.38 -8.15 7.43
N THR A 118 -18.65 -8.54 7.38
CA THR A 118 -19.65 -8.10 8.37
C THR A 118 -19.27 -8.57 9.77
N LEU A 119 -18.79 -9.81 9.91
CA LEU A 119 -18.34 -10.36 11.19
C LEU A 119 -17.13 -9.59 11.74
N ASN A 120 -16.09 -9.39 10.91
CA ASN A 120 -14.88 -8.69 11.30
C ASN A 120 -15.14 -7.20 11.59
N LEU A 121 -15.99 -6.55 10.80
CA LEU A 121 -16.42 -5.18 11.04
C LEU A 121 -17.20 -5.07 12.36
N THR A 122 -18.18 -5.96 12.59
CA THR A 122 -18.97 -5.98 13.84
C THR A 122 -18.06 -6.20 15.05
N ASN A 123 -17.14 -7.16 14.97
CA ASN A 123 -16.18 -7.44 16.03
C ASN A 123 -15.24 -6.25 16.29
N ALA A 124 -14.78 -5.59 15.23
CA ALA A 124 -13.99 -4.37 15.35
C ALA A 124 -14.81 -3.28 16.05
N LEU A 125 -16.02 -2.97 15.58
CA LEU A 125 -16.92 -1.98 16.19
C LEU A 125 -17.19 -2.25 17.68
N GLN A 126 -17.43 -3.51 18.06
CA GLN A 126 -17.60 -3.91 19.46
C GLN A 126 -16.35 -3.64 20.31
N ARG A 127 -15.14 -3.96 19.81
CA ARG A 127 -13.87 -3.64 20.49
C ARG A 127 -13.64 -2.13 20.60
N LEU A 128 -14.21 -1.36 19.68
CA LEU A 128 -14.11 0.09 19.67
C LEU A 128 -15.04 0.78 20.70
N LYS A 129 -16.00 0.08 21.31
CA LYS A 129 -17.04 0.65 22.21
C LYS A 129 -17.70 1.89 21.60
N VAL A 130 -18.19 1.74 20.36
CA VAL A 130 -19.13 2.69 19.74
C VAL A 130 -20.53 2.22 20.03
#